data_AF-X1JZE6-F1
#
_entry.id   AF-X1JZE6-F1
#
_cell.length_a   1.000
_cell.length_b   1.000
_cell.length_c   1.000
_cell.angle_alpha   90.00
_cell.angle_beta   90.00
_cell.angle_gamma   90.00
#
_symmetry.space_group_name_H-M   'P 1'
#
loop_
_entity.id
_entity.type
_entity.pdbx_description
1 polymer ?
#
loop_
_entity_poly.entity_id
_entity_poly.type
_entity_poly.pdbx_seq_one_letter_code
_entity_poly.pdbx_strand_id
1 'polypeptide(L)'
;GKLKSSMEYEEKEIKTEDYASILLHFEGGAHGALTVSQVSAGRKNRLFFEISGSKSSLAWDSQCPNELWVGQRSTANQVILKDPSLVIDEVRNCISFPGGHNEG
;
A
#
# COMPACT_ATOMS: atom_id res chain seq x y z
N GLY A 1 35.91 -1.29 -24.78
CA GLY A 1 35.58 -1.83 -23.44
C GLY A 1 35.57 -0.69 -22.46
N LYS A 2 34.53 -0.54 -21.63
CA LYS A 2 34.49 0.54 -20.63
C LYS A 2 35.61 0.31 -19.62
N LEU A 3 36.56 1.26 -19.57
CA LEU A 3 37.66 1.30 -18.62
C LEU A 3 37.07 1.32 -17.20
N LYS A 4 37.49 0.37 -16.36
CA LYS A 4 37.20 0.36 -14.93
C LYS A 4 37.92 1.54 -14.29
N SER A 5 37.23 2.63 -13.97
CA SER A 5 37.76 3.59 -13.01
C SER A 5 37.82 2.93 -11.64
N SER A 6 38.91 3.09 -10.91
CA SER A 6 39.02 2.71 -9.51
C SER A 6 38.03 3.56 -8.71
N MET A 7 36.85 3.01 -8.42
CA MET A 7 35.96 3.61 -7.43
C MET A 7 36.58 3.38 -6.06
N GLU A 8 36.81 4.46 -5.32
CA GLU A 8 37.07 4.40 -3.89
C GLU A 8 35.78 3.98 -3.18
N TYR A 9 35.86 3.00 -2.30
CA TYR A 9 34.75 2.53 -1.47
C TYR A 9 35.11 2.74 0.00
N GLU A 10 34.12 3.15 0.78
CA GLU A 10 34.21 3.21 2.24
C GLU A 10 33.34 2.10 2.81
N GLU A 11 33.93 1.24 3.65
CA GLU A 11 33.18 0.21 4.35
C GLU A 11 32.33 0.86 5.45
N LYS A 12 31.02 0.58 5.46
CA LYS A 12 30.09 1.06 6.47
C LYS A 12 29.34 -0.09 7.11
N GLU A 13 29.29 -0.07 8.43
CA GLU A 13 28.48 -0.98 9.21
C GLU A 13 26.99 -0.59 9.07
N ILE A 14 26.17 -1.53 8.59
CA ILE A 14 24.70 -1.35 8.53
C ILE A 14 24.11 -1.84 9.86
N LYS A 15 23.41 -0.92 10.55
CA LYS A 15 22.76 -1.17 11.86
C LYS A 15 21.24 -1.24 11.76
N THR A 16 20.70 -1.16 10.56
CA THR A 16 19.26 -1.13 10.27
C THR A 16 18.83 -2.42 9.61
N GLU A 17 17.53 -2.72 9.71
CA GLU A 17 16.94 -3.90 9.07
C GLU A 17 16.33 -3.56 7.71
N ASP A 18 16.53 -4.45 6.75
CA ASP A 18 15.87 -4.35 5.44
C ASP A 18 14.48 -5.01 5.44
N TYR A 19 14.14 -5.72 6.52
CA TYR A 19 12.89 -6.43 6.69
C TYR A 19 12.45 -6.44 8.16
N ALA A 20 11.16 -6.23 8.40
CA ALA A 20 10.56 -6.40 9.71
C ALA A 20 9.14 -6.97 9.59
N SER A 21 8.77 -7.82 10.54
CA SER A 21 7.39 -8.25 10.78
C SER A 21 6.99 -7.89 12.20
N ILE A 22 5.83 -7.26 12.34
CA ILE A 22 5.33 -6.73 13.60
C ILE A 22 3.90 -7.22 13.78
N LEU A 23 3.62 -7.84 14.93
CA LEU A 23 2.25 -8.16 15.35
C LEU A 23 1.73 -7.03 16.24
N LEU A 24 0.51 -6.59 15.96
CA LEU A 24 -0.12 -5.43 16.58
C LEU A 24 -1.34 -5.86 17.40
N HIS A 25 -1.46 -5.31 18.60
CA HIS A 25 -2.65 -5.40 19.43
C HIS A 25 -3.21 -3.98 19.56
N PHE A 26 -4.37 -3.75 18.96
CA PHE A 26 -5.00 -2.43 18.99
C PHE A 26 -5.89 -2.28 20.21
N GLU A 27 -6.02 -1.03 20.67
CA GLU A 27 -7.10 -0.65 21.57
C GLU A 27 -8.45 -1.01 20.91
N GLY A 28 -9.35 -1.65 21.67
CA GLY A 28 -10.60 -2.21 21.13
C GLY A 28 -10.52 -3.68 20.69
N GLY A 29 -9.36 -4.34 20.85
CA GLY A 29 -9.23 -5.80 20.73
C GLY A 29 -9.00 -6.32 19.30
N ALA A 30 -8.85 -5.43 18.31
CA ALA A 30 -8.42 -5.82 16.98
C ALA A 30 -6.94 -6.26 16.99
N HIS A 31 -6.61 -7.19 16.12
CA HIS A 31 -5.24 -7.65 15.90
C HIS A 31 -4.79 -7.25 14.51
N GLY A 32 -3.49 -7.00 14.33
CA GLY A 32 -2.92 -6.69 13.03
C GLY A 32 -1.55 -7.30 12.81
N ALA A 33 -1.13 -7.27 11.55
CA ALA A 33 0.21 -7.62 11.13
C ALA A 33 0.73 -6.51 10.20
N LEU A 34 1.95 -6.07 10.44
CA LEU A 34 2.67 -5.12 9.59
C LEU A 34 3.96 -5.75 9.12
N THR A 35 4.20 -5.67 7.82
CA THR A 35 5.47 -6.06 7.21
C THR A 35 6.07 -4.86 6.49
N VAL A 36 7.33 -4.57 6.79
CA VAL A 36 8.15 -3.57 6.07
C VAL A 36 9.28 -4.32 5.39
N SER A 37 9.52 -4.05 4.11
CA SER A 37 10.51 -4.80 3.32
C SER A 37 11.10 -3.95 2.20
N GLN A 38 12.43 -3.80 2.21
CA GLN A 38 13.20 -3.25 1.10
C GLN A 38 13.73 -4.35 0.15
N VAL A 39 13.61 -5.62 0.57
CA VAL A 39 14.14 -6.80 -0.14
C VAL A 39 13.07 -7.56 -0.92
N SER A 40 11.83 -7.05 -0.97
CA SER A 40 10.75 -7.63 -1.77
C SER A 40 10.92 -7.33 -3.26
N ALA A 41 11.67 -8.19 -3.95
CA ALA A 41 11.95 -8.08 -5.38
C ALA A 41 10.67 -7.85 -6.21
N GLY A 42 10.75 -6.92 -7.16
CA GLY A 42 9.64 -6.53 -8.04
C GLY A 42 8.69 -5.48 -7.46
N ARG A 43 8.66 -5.26 -6.14
CA ARG A 43 7.89 -4.15 -5.53
C ARG A 43 8.67 -2.85 -5.68
N LYS A 44 8.01 -1.83 -6.26
CA LYS A 44 8.62 -0.52 -6.52
C LYS A 44 8.42 0.44 -5.35
N ASN A 45 7.18 0.64 -4.96
CA ASN A 45 6.78 1.47 -3.82
C ASN A 45 5.37 1.08 -3.37
N ARG A 46 5.22 -0.17 -2.91
CA ARG A 46 3.92 -0.72 -2.52
C ARG A 46 3.62 -0.37 -1.08
N LEU A 47 2.68 0.54 -0.88
CA LEU A 47 1.92 0.67 0.34
C LEU A 47 0.63 -0.11 0.16
N PHE A 48 0.41 -1.09 1.02
CA PHE A 48 -0.78 -1.93 0.99
C PHE A 48 -1.37 -2.01 2.38
N PHE A 49 -2.69 -1.87 2.48
CA PHE A 49 -3.42 -2.12 3.71
C PHE A 49 -4.70 -2.89 3.42
N GLU A 50 -5.04 -3.76 4.36
CA GLU A 50 -6.28 -4.51 4.36
C GLU A 50 -6.91 -4.42 5.75
N ILE A 51 -8.21 -4.12 5.79
CA ILE A 51 -8.98 -4.03 7.03
C ILE A 51 -10.10 -5.05 6.92
N SER A 52 -10.10 -6.02 7.82
CA SER A 52 -11.15 -7.05 7.90
C SER A 52 -12.08 -6.78 9.07
N GLY A 53 -13.32 -6.44 8.75
CA GLY A 53 -14.41 -6.25 9.72
C GLY A 53 -15.32 -7.47 9.81
N SER A 54 -16.32 -7.41 10.70
CA SER A 54 -17.27 -8.52 10.90
C SER A 54 -18.22 -8.77 9.73
N LYS A 55 -18.41 -7.79 8.84
CA LYS A 55 -19.36 -7.84 7.72
C LYS A 55 -18.70 -7.80 6.34
N SER A 56 -17.57 -7.10 6.24
CA SER A 56 -16.86 -6.87 4.99
C SER A 56 -15.37 -6.62 5.26
N SER A 57 -14.58 -6.74 4.22
CA SER A 57 -13.16 -6.36 4.22
C SER A 57 -12.90 -5.32 3.14
N LEU A 58 -11.86 -4.51 3.35
CA LEU A 58 -11.40 -3.52 2.38
C LEU A 58 -9.91 -3.74 2.14
N ALA A 59 -9.47 -3.67 0.89
CA ALA A 59 -8.05 -3.71 0.55
C ALA A 59 -7.71 -2.64 -0.48
N TRP A 60 -6.59 -1.96 -0.28
CA TRP A 60 -6.08 -0.94 -1.18
C TRP A 60 -4.58 -1.12 -1.41
N ASP A 61 -4.15 -0.91 -2.64
CA ASP A 61 -2.76 -1.06 -3.09
C ASP A 61 -2.33 0.22 -3.80
N SER A 62 -1.30 0.89 -3.29
CA SER A 62 -0.78 2.12 -3.90
C SER A 62 -0.21 1.92 -5.30
N GLN A 63 0.08 0.68 -5.73
CA GLN A 63 0.48 0.40 -7.11
C GLN A 63 -0.72 0.35 -8.08
N CYS A 64 -1.94 0.21 -7.56
CA CYS A 64 -3.21 0.34 -8.29
C CYS A 64 -4.09 1.38 -7.56
N PRO A 65 -3.65 2.65 -7.43
CA PRO A 65 -4.18 3.58 -6.44
C PRO A 65 -5.64 3.97 -6.67
N ASN A 66 -6.17 3.73 -7.87
CA ASN A 66 -7.53 4.06 -8.26
C ASN A 66 -8.51 2.89 -8.02
N GLU A 67 -8.07 1.78 -7.43
CA GLU A 67 -8.90 0.62 -7.13
C GLU A 67 -9.01 0.40 -5.61
N LEU A 68 -10.25 0.30 -5.13
CA LEU A 68 -10.55 -0.18 -3.78
C LEU A 68 -11.30 -1.50 -3.89
N TRP A 69 -10.70 -2.58 -3.40
CA TRP A 69 -11.39 -3.85 -3.30
C TRP A 69 -12.28 -3.89 -2.06
N VAL A 70 -13.52 -4.34 -2.23
CA VAL A 70 -14.50 -4.53 -1.17
C VAL A 70 -14.91 -6.00 -1.12
N GLY A 71 -14.45 -6.69 -0.08
CA GLY A 71 -14.82 -8.06 0.23
C GLY A 71 -16.17 -8.12 0.94
N GLN A 72 -17.12 -8.88 0.43
CA GLN A 72 -18.46 -9.03 1.01
C GLN A 72 -18.63 -10.44 1.59
N ARG A 73 -19.22 -10.56 2.78
CA ARG A 73 -19.39 -11.88 3.43
C ARG A 73 -20.49 -12.73 2.78
N SER A 74 -21.54 -12.07 2.29
CA SER A 74 -22.79 -12.71 1.84
C SER A 74 -23.09 -12.52 0.36
N THR A 75 -22.32 -11.68 -0.34
CA THR A 75 -22.53 -11.36 -1.76
C THR A 75 -21.19 -11.36 -2.48
N ALA A 76 -21.22 -11.15 -3.80
CA ALA A 76 -20.00 -11.03 -4.58
C ALA A 76 -19.17 -9.82 -4.14
N ASN A 77 -17.84 -10.00 -4.19
CA ASN A 77 -16.90 -8.91 -3.98
C ASN A 77 -17.01 -7.87 -5.09
N GLN A 78 -16.54 -6.67 -4.81
CA GLN A 78 -16.58 -5.54 -5.73
C GLN A 78 -15.22 -4.86 -5.80
N VAL A 79 -14.95 -4.20 -6.92
CA VAL A 79 -13.85 -3.25 -7.06
C VAL A 79 -14.48 -1.90 -7.36
N ILE A 80 -14.28 -0.96 -6.45
CA ILE A 80 -14.72 0.43 -6.62
C ILE A 80 -13.56 1.18 -7.28
N LEU A 81 -13.84 1.74 -8.46
CA LEU A 81 -12.91 2.66 -9.11
C LEU A 81 -13.04 4.04 -8.49
N LYS A 82 -11.92 4.72 -8.31
CA LYS A 82 -11.90 6.07 -7.75
C LYS A 82 -12.74 7.01 -8.61
N ASP A 83 -13.70 7.64 -7.97
CA ASP A 83 -14.62 8.59 -8.59
C ASP A 83 -14.94 9.71 -7.58
N PRO A 84 -14.72 10.99 -7.91
CA PRO A 84 -15.05 12.13 -7.05
C PRO A 84 -16.52 12.21 -6.61
N SER A 85 -17.44 11.52 -7.30
CA SER A 85 -18.85 11.43 -6.94
C SER A 85 -19.15 10.37 -5.87
N LEU A 86 -18.22 9.44 -5.64
CA LEU A 86 -18.37 8.35 -4.67
C LEU A 86 -17.69 8.64 -3.31
N VAL A 87 -17.04 9.79 -3.19
CA VAL A 87 -16.35 10.20 -1.95
C VAL A 87 -17.12 11.29 -1.21
N ILE A 88 -16.89 11.38 0.09
CA ILE A 88 -17.35 12.50 0.91
C ILE A 88 -16.69 13.81 0.47
N ASP A 89 -17.35 14.94 0.71
CA ASP A 89 -16.90 16.25 0.22
C ASP A 89 -15.50 16.63 0.72
N GLU A 90 -15.14 16.22 1.94
CA GLU A 90 -13.83 16.49 2.55
C GLU A 90 -12.68 15.83 1.78
N VAL A 91 -12.92 14.69 1.13
CA VAL A 91 -11.91 13.94 0.39
C VAL A 91 -11.75 14.45 -1.05
N ARG A 92 -12.75 15.18 -1.58
CA ARG A 92 -12.77 15.62 -2.98
C ARG A 92 -11.56 16.47 -3.35
N ASN A 93 -11.06 17.30 -2.44
CA ASN A 93 -9.90 18.16 -2.68
C ASN A 93 -8.57 17.39 -2.82
N CYS A 94 -8.54 16.12 -2.41
CA CYS A 94 -7.37 15.26 -2.56
C CYS A 94 -7.36 14.49 -3.89
N ILE A 95 -8.41 14.63 -4.72
CA ILE A 95 -8.54 13.93 -5.99
C ILE A 95 -8.25 14.92 -7.13
N SER A 96 -7.14 14.69 -7.83
CA SER A 96 -6.64 15.62 -8.85
C SER A 96 -7.29 15.40 -10.23
N PHE A 97 -7.75 14.18 -10.52
CA PHE A 97 -8.36 13.85 -11.81
C PHE A 97 -9.82 13.38 -11.69
N PRO A 98 -10.67 13.67 -12.69
CA PRO A 98 -12.06 13.21 -12.69
C PRO A 98 -12.17 11.68 -12.80
N GLY A 99 -13.36 11.15 -12.48
CA GLY A 99 -13.65 9.72 -12.61
C GLY A 99 -13.26 9.17 -14.00
N GLY A 100 -12.60 8.02 -14.00
CA GLY A 100 -12.08 7.38 -15.21
C GLY A 100 -10.65 7.78 -15.63
N HIS A 101 -10.00 8.71 -14.91
CA HIS A 101 -8.60 9.07 -15.13
C HIS A 101 -7.73 8.57 -13.98
N ASN A 102 -6.65 7.86 -14.31
CA ASN A 102 -5.74 7.33 -13.30
C ASN A 102 -4.88 8.46 -12.69
N GLU A 103 -4.79 8.49 -11.36
CA GLU A 103 -3.69 9.21 -10.70
C GLU A 103 -2.40 8.39 -10.73
N GLY A 104 -1.29 9.07 -11.02
CA GLY A 104 0.05 8.48 -11.13
C GLY A 104 0.99 9.31 -11.98
#